data_AF-A0A0L7CTG2-F1
#
_entry.id   AF-A0A0L7CTG2-F1
#
_cell.length_a   1.000
_cell.length_b   1.000
_cell.length_c   1.000
_cell.angle_alpha   90.00
_cell.angle_beta   90.00
_cell.angle_gamma   90.00
#
_symmetry.space_group_name_H-M   'P 1'
#
loop_
_entity.id
_entity.type
_entity.pdbx_description
1 polymer ?
#
loop_
_entity_poly.entity_id
_entity_poly.type
_entity_poly.pdbx_seq_one_letter_code
_entity_poly.pdbx_strand_id
1 'polypeptide(L)'
;SIEQTHTSLVLEGEFVPSDSPARYVFAARGVADGMAYVREYAKEGRKLNEELIRRLHEVTALDLQPFARGTFRPYGYLARITATRVKTADPLEIRDDLQVLVDVLNGSGAHPLLKAAGFHAMFENIHPFMDGNGRTGRQLLNFMLLKHGYRPVAIKYDAKRDYARGLEAWQVDGDSAAFCSVFLDCVEQEEQSFIELVEGLRRGPDPDHSIHNKADLADRFGESMRARLAQNSARDVHAVSETHERRPTL
;
A
#
# COMPACT_ATOMS: atom_id res chain seq x y z
N SER A 1 13.52 -33.00 11.15
CA SER A 1 13.77 -32.93 9.69
C SER A 1 14.18 -31.52 9.30
N ILE A 2 15.15 -31.36 8.39
CA ILE A 2 15.72 -30.07 7.98
C ILE A 2 14.62 -29.08 7.48
N GLU A 3 13.54 -29.60 6.88
CA GLU A 3 12.35 -28.80 6.49
C GLU A 3 11.60 -28.14 7.66
N GLN A 4 11.52 -28.78 8.83
CA GLN A 4 10.81 -28.20 9.98
C GLN A 4 11.60 -27.04 10.59
N THR A 5 12.93 -27.14 10.60
CA THR A 5 13.82 -26.06 11.07
C THR A 5 13.73 -24.84 10.15
N HIS A 6 13.72 -25.04 8.83
CA HIS A 6 13.55 -23.93 7.88
C HIS A 6 12.16 -23.30 8.00
N THR A 7 11.11 -24.07 8.29
CA THR A 7 9.75 -23.53 8.49
C THR A 7 9.67 -22.70 9.77
N SER A 8 10.27 -23.14 10.88
CA SER A 8 10.29 -22.36 12.14
C SER A 8 11.05 -21.04 11.98
N LEU A 9 12.24 -21.06 11.38
CA LEU A 9 13.05 -19.87 11.12
C LEU A 9 12.34 -18.86 10.19
N VAL A 10 11.54 -19.35 9.25
CA VAL A 10 10.70 -18.51 8.39
C VAL A 10 9.54 -17.90 9.18
N LEU A 11 8.86 -18.67 10.04
CA LEU A 11 7.76 -18.18 10.87
C LEU A 11 8.21 -17.18 11.94
N GLU A 12 9.41 -17.36 12.47
CA GLU A 12 10.06 -16.47 13.45
C GLU A 12 10.70 -15.23 12.79
N GLY A 13 10.74 -15.19 11.45
CA GLY A 13 11.28 -14.07 10.69
C GLY A 13 12.81 -13.95 10.75
N GLU A 14 13.50 -15.03 11.12
CA GLU A 14 14.96 -15.15 11.14
C GLU A 14 15.54 -15.48 9.76
N PHE A 15 14.72 -15.97 8.83
CA PHE A 15 15.09 -16.23 7.45
C PHE A 15 13.94 -15.96 6.49
N VAL A 16 14.20 -15.23 5.40
CA VAL A 16 13.21 -15.02 4.33
C VAL A 16 13.61 -15.83 3.09
N PRO A 17 12.77 -16.74 2.57
CA PRO A 17 13.12 -17.49 1.38
C PRO A 17 12.99 -16.61 0.12
N SER A 18 14.07 -16.48 -0.64
CA SER A 18 14.16 -15.58 -1.80
C SER A 18 13.20 -15.95 -2.96
N ASP A 19 12.97 -17.25 -3.19
CA ASP A 19 12.20 -17.78 -4.33
C ASP A 19 10.95 -18.56 -3.88
N SER A 20 10.31 -18.12 -2.80
CA SER A 20 9.09 -18.76 -2.28
C SER A 20 7.88 -17.84 -2.40
N PRO A 21 6.67 -18.40 -2.62
CA PRO A 21 5.41 -17.69 -2.40
C PRO A 21 5.34 -16.97 -1.04
N ALA A 22 6.05 -17.50 -0.03
CA ALA A 22 6.16 -16.89 1.29
C ALA A 22 6.70 -15.44 1.23
N ARG A 23 7.59 -15.13 0.28
CA ARG A 23 8.11 -13.76 0.09
C ARG A 23 6.99 -12.74 -0.16
N TYR A 24 5.99 -13.10 -0.96
CA TYR A 24 4.84 -12.23 -1.22
C TYR A 24 3.96 -12.05 0.02
N VAL A 25 3.83 -13.09 0.83
CA VAL A 25 3.11 -13.02 2.11
C VAL A 25 3.83 -12.07 3.07
N PHE A 26 5.16 -12.16 3.19
CA PHE A 26 5.94 -11.22 3.99
C PHE A 26 5.88 -9.79 3.45
N ALA A 27 5.93 -9.61 2.12
CA ALA A 27 5.79 -8.29 1.52
C ALA A 27 4.42 -7.65 1.83
N ALA A 28 3.33 -8.44 1.73
CA ALA A 28 1.99 -7.97 2.06
C ALA A 28 1.84 -7.65 3.56
N ARG A 29 2.36 -8.52 4.43
CA ARG A 29 2.39 -8.30 5.88
C ARG A 29 3.19 -7.04 6.23
N GLY A 30 4.36 -6.85 5.63
CA GLY A 30 5.19 -5.67 5.86
C GLY A 30 4.50 -4.37 5.43
N VAL A 31 3.73 -4.38 4.33
CA VAL A 31 2.91 -3.22 3.96
C VAL A 31 1.83 -2.92 5.01
N ALA A 32 1.19 -3.95 5.58
CA ALA A 32 0.22 -3.76 6.65
C ALA A 32 0.88 -3.26 7.95
N ASP A 33 1.99 -3.86 8.36
CA ASP A 33 2.74 -3.50 9.57
C ASP A 33 3.32 -2.09 9.47
N GLY A 34 3.86 -1.71 8.31
CA GLY A 34 4.33 -0.36 8.03
C GLY A 34 3.21 0.68 8.08
N MET A 35 2.02 0.36 7.55
CA MET A 35 0.85 1.23 7.64
C MET A 35 0.36 1.40 9.10
N ALA A 36 0.34 0.31 9.88
CA ALA A 36 0.02 0.37 11.30
C ALA A 36 1.03 1.25 12.06
N TYR A 37 2.32 1.07 11.78
CA TYR A 37 3.40 1.83 12.38
C TYR A 37 3.24 3.33 12.14
N VAL A 38 3.02 3.77 10.89
CA VAL A 38 2.88 5.21 10.59
C VAL A 38 1.62 5.84 11.18
N ARG A 39 0.54 5.07 11.36
CA ARG A 39 -0.67 5.56 12.06
C ARG A 39 -0.38 5.88 13.51
N GLU A 40 0.28 4.98 14.24
CA GLU A 40 0.63 5.24 15.64
C GLU A 40 1.67 6.37 15.75
N TYR A 41 2.69 6.35 14.90
CA TYR A 41 3.73 7.38 14.89
C TYR A 41 3.16 8.79 14.59
N ALA A 42 2.16 8.89 13.70
CA ALA A 42 1.47 10.14 13.41
C ALA A 42 0.59 10.62 14.58
N LYS A 43 -0.13 9.70 15.26
CA LYS A 43 -0.96 10.03 16.44
C LYS A 43 -0.12 10.62 17.58
N GLU A 44 1.10 10.13 17.77
CA GLU A 44 2.03 10.62 18.78
C GLU A 44 2.67 11.98 18.43
N GLY A 45 2.35 12.56 17.27
CA GLY A 45 2.85 13.88 16.86
C GLY A 45 4.35 13.90 16.56
N ARG A 46 4.96 12.74 16.30
CA ARG A 46 6.40 12.63 16.07
C ARG A 46 6.82 13.27 14.73
N LYS A 47 8.11 13.57 14.60
CA LYS A 47 8.68 14.24 13.43
C LYS A 47 9.27 13.23 12.45
N LEU A 48 9.30 13.59 11.18
CA LEU A 48 10.07 12.87 10.17
C LEU A 48 11.57 13.08 10.45
N ASN A 49 12.31 11.98 10.58
CA ASN A 49 13.76 11.97 10.78
C ASN A 49 14.35 10.65 10.25
N GLU A 50 15.68 10.53 10.26
CA GLU A 50 16.37 9.30 9.82
C GLU A 50 15.92 8.05 10.59
N GLU A 51 15.70 8.17 11.89
CA GLU A 51 15.27 7.05 12.74
C GLU A 51 13.93 6.48 12.25
N LEU A 52 12.93 7.35 12.03
CA LEU A 52 11.64 6.96 11.48
C LEU A 52 11.83 6.27 10.12
N ILE A 53 12.63 6.84 9.23
CA ILE A 53 12.86 6.28 7.89
C ILE A 53 13.40 4.86 7.97
N ARG A 54 14.41 4.63 8.82
CA ARG A 54 15.03 3.32 9.01
C ARG A 54 14.10 2.31 9.69
N ARG A 55 13.41 2.73 10.77
CA ARG A 55 12.46 1.86 11.49
C ARG A 55 11.26 1.50 10.62
N LEU A 56 10.74 2.45 9.85
CA LEU A 56 9.65 2.19 8.94
C LEU A 56 10.07 1.23 7.83
N HIS A 57 11.27 1.38 7.28
CA HIS A 57 11.81 0.40 6.35
C HIS A 57 11.94 -0.99 7.00
N GLU A 58 12.43 -1.06 8.23
CA GLU A 58 12.61 -2.31 8.97
C GLU A 58 11.29 -3.10 9.09
N VAL A 59 10.19 -2.44 9.43
CA VAL A 59 8.87 -3.08 9.55
C VAL A 59 8.16 -3.27 8.21
N THR A 60 8.51 -2.48 7.17
CA THR A 60 7.84 -2.54 5.86
C THR A 60 8.44 -3.60 4.95
N ALA A 61 9.75 -3.82 5.03
CA ALA A 61 10.50 -4.69 4.12
C ALA A 61 10.71 -6.09 4.71
N LEU A 62 9.64 -6.70 5.24
CA LEU A 62 9.72 -8.04 5.87
C LEU A 62 10.07 -9.17 4.91
N ASP A 63 10.00 -8.91 3.60
CA ASP A 63 10.46 -9.82 2.55
C ASP A 63 11.98 -9.74 2.30
N LEU A 64 12.70 -8.92 3.06
CA LEU A 64 14.16 -8.87 3.09
C LEU A 64 14.73 -9.62 4.29
N GLN A 65 15.98 -10.07 4.13
CA GLN A 65 16.69 -10.70 5.24
C GLN A 65 16.82 -9.74 6.43
N PRO A 66 16.78 -10.25 7.68
CA PRO A 66 16.85 -9.42 8.88
C PRO A 66 17.96 -8.38 8.89
N PHE A 67 19.17 -8.75 8.46
CA PHE A 67 20.33 -7.85 8.45
C PHE A 67 20.19 -6.66 7.47
N ALA A 68 19.36 -6.80 6.43
CA ALA A 68 19.16 -5.78 5.40
C ALA A 68 18.07 -4.75 5.78
N ARG A 69 17.21 -5.11 6.75
CA ARG A 69 16.06 -4.30 7.15
C ARG A 69 16.50 -3.08 7.96
N GLY A 70 16.22 -1.88 7.44
CA GLY A 70 16.50 -0.61 8.11
C GLY A 70 17.96 -0.17 8.00
N THR A 71 18.73 -0.84 7.14
CA THR A 71 20.14 -0.58 6.89
C THR A 71 20.30 0.07 5.52
N PHE A 72 20.93 1.25 5.46
CA PHE A 72 21.25 1.88 4.19
C PHE A 72 22.20 1.01 3.36
N ARG A 73 22.11 1.14 2.04
CA ARG A 73 22.97 0.37 1.13
C ARG A 73 24.45 0.69 1.39
N PRO A 74 25.33 -0.31 1.36
CA PRO A 74 26.74 -0.13 1.67
C PRO A 74 27.50 0.56 0.54
N TYR A 75 28.71 1.05 0.86
CA TYR A 75 29.65 1.56 -0.14
C TYR A 75 29.89 0.55 -1.27
N GLY A 76 29.97 1.05 -2.50
CA GLY A 76 30.12 0.22 -3.70
C GLY A 76 28.82 -0.41 -4.22
N TYR A 77 27.71 -0.30 -3.48
CA TYR A 77 26.39 -0.73 -3.97
C TYR A 77 25.75 0.34 -4.85
N LEU A 78 25.82 0.15 -6.17
CA LEU A 78 25.13 0.98 -7.15
C LEU A 78 23.68 0.51 -7.30
N ALA A 79 22.75 1.26 -6.69
CA ALA A 79 21.33 1.00 -6.87
C ALA A 79 20.87 1.45 -8.26
N ARG A 80 20.13 0.58 -8.95
CA ARG A 80 19.45 0.90 -10.21
C ARG A 80 17.96 0.71 -10.02
N ILE A 81 17.19 1.72 -10.36
CA ILE A 81 15.74 1.61 -10.47
C ILE A 81 15.46 0.97 -11.84
N THR A 82 14.85 -0.21 -11.82
CA THR A 82 14.57 -0.97 -13.03
C THR A 82 13.76 -0.16 -14.03
N ALA A 83 14.20 -0.15 -15.29
CA ALA A 83 13.53 0.51 -16.40
C ALA A 83 13.38 2.04 -16.28
N THR A 84 14.28 2.73 -15.57
CA THR A 84 14.31 4.20 -15.52
C THR A 84 15.72 4.75 -15.80
N ARG A 85 15.80 6.05 -16.13
CA ARG A 85 17.05 6.82 -16.30
C ARG A 85 17.57 7.45 -15.01
N VAL A 86 16.87 7.24 -13.89
CA VAL A 86 17.11 7.92 -12.62
C VAL A 86 18.47 7.52 -12.05
N LYS A 87 19.28 8.52 -11.66
CA LYS A 87 20.54 8.30 -10.96
C LYS A 87 20.31 8.42 -9.47
N THR A 88 20.64 7.36 -8.74
CA THR A 88 20.50 7.32 -7.29
C THR A 88 21.68 7.99 -6.60
N ALA A 89 21.52 8.35 -5.32
CA ALA A 89 22.58 8.98 -4.53
C ALA A 89 23.85 8.11 -4.47
N ASP A 90 24.98 8.71 -4.13
CA ASP A 90 26.13 7.91 -3.69
C ASP A 90 25.81 7.32 -2.30
N PRO A 91 26.11 6.04 -2.01
CA PRO A 91 25.91 5.47 -0.67
C PRO A 91 26.50 6.30 0.48
N LEU A 92 27.59 7.04 0.25
CA LEU A 92 28.22 7.90 1.25
C LEU A 92 27.41 9.16 1.56
N GLU A 93 26.61 9.63 0.61
CA GLU A 93 25.85 10.88 0.70
C GLU A 93 24.41 10.67 1.21
N ILE A 94 23.95 9.42 1.33
CA ILE A 94 22.56 9.09 1.68
C ILE A 94 22.06 9.83 2.94
N ARG A 95 22.90 9.89 3.98
CA ARG A 95 22.51 10.52 5.26
C ARG A 95 22.31 12.03 5.09
N ASP A 96 23.26 12.66 4.41
CA ASP A 96 23.26 14.10 4.18
C ASP A 96 22.11 14.48 3.24
N ASP A 97 21.89 13.72 2.16
CA ASP A 97 20.77 13.92 1.24
C ASP A 97 19.41 13.80 1.94
N LEU A 98 19.24 12.79 2.81
CA LEU A 98 18.00 12.63 3.58
C LEU A 98 17.80 13.77 4.57
N GLN A 99 18.86 14.23 5.24
CA GLN A 99 18.80 15.34 6.17
C GLN A 99 18.42 16.64 5.46
N VAL A 100 19.08 16.94 4.34
CA VAL A 100 18.77 18.10 3.49
C VAL A 100 17.32 18.04 3.00
N LEU A 101 16.86 16.88 2.54
CA LEU A 101 15.48 16.70 2.09
C LEU A 101 14.47 17.04 3.19
N VAL A 102 14.69 16.51 4.41
CA VAL A 102 13.81 16.78 5.56
C VAL A 102 13.82 18.26 5.93
N ASP A 103 14.99 18.90 5.94
CA ASP A 103 15.14 20.31 6.32
C ASP A 103 14.49 21.25 5.30
N VAL A 104 14.69 21.01 4.00
CA VAL A 104 14.06 21.78 2.90
C VAL A 104 12.54 21.71 3.00
N LEU A 105 11.97 20.53 3.25
CA LEU A 105 10.51 20.37 3.36
C LEU A 105 9.94 21.00 4.63
N ASN A 106 10.68 20.95 5.73
CA ASN A 106 10.29 21.63 6.97
C ASN A 106 10.31 23.15 6.80
N GLY A 107 11.29 23.71 6.09
CA GLY A 107 11.40 25.14 5.81
C GLY A 107 10.46 25.66 4.70
N SER A 108 9.90 24.77 3.88
CA SER A 108 9.04 25.14 2.76
C SER A 108 7.66 25.68 3.21
N GLY A 109 7.13 26.69 2.52
CA GLY A 109 5.74 27.16 2.67
C GLY A 109 4.72 26.41 1.82
N ALA A 110 5.12 25.35 1.12
CA ALA A 110 4.26 24.61 0.20
C ALA A 110 3.09 23.89 0.92
N HIS A 111 2.02 23.63 0.17
CA HIS A 111 0.88 22.86 0.67
C HIS A 111 1.30 21.45 1.14
N PRO A 112 0.73 20.91 2.24
CA PRO A 112 1.11 19.61 2.79
C PRO A 112 1.11 18.45 1.78
N LEU A 113 0.12 18.41 0.88
CA LEU A 113 0.05 17.41 -0.18
C LEU A 113 1.26 17.49 -1.13
N LEU A 114 1.68 18.70 -1.51
CA LEU A 114 2.84 18.90 -2.37
C LEU A 114 4.15 18.56 -1.64
N LYS A 115 4.23 18.83 -0.34
CA LYS A 115 5.36 18.38 0.49
C LYS A 115 5.46 16.86 0.53
N ALA A 116 4.34 16.16 0.69
CA ALA A 116 4.30 14.69 0.71
C ALA A 116 4.70 14.11 -0.65
N ALA A 117 4.20 14.69 -1.75
CA ALA A 117 4.57 14.32 -3.11
C ALA A 117 6.07 14.54 -3.37
N GLY A 118 6.59 15.72 -3.03
CA GLY A 118 8.01 16.06 -3.20
C GLY A 118 8.94 15.20 -2.35
N PHE A 119 8.57 14.94 -1.09
CA PHE A 119 9.30 14.00 -0.25
C PHE A 119 9.39 12.63 -0.92
N HIS A 120 8.27 12.09 -1.38
CA HIS A 120 8.24 10.77 -1.99
C HIS A 120 9.13 10.69 -3.23
N ALA A 121 9.04 11.69 -4.13
CA ALA A 121 9.83 11.73 -5.35
C ALA A 121 11.34 11.80 -5.07
N MET A 122 11.75 12.63 -4.11
CA MET A 122 13.17 12.78 -3.76
C MET A 122 13.69 11.59 -2.96
N PHE A 123 12.89 11.01 -2.07
CA PHE A 123 13.25 9.78 -1.35
C PHE A 123 13.50 8.61 -2.31
N GLU A 124 12.61 8.41 -3.29
CA GLU A 124 12.80 7.39 -4.33
C GLU A 124 14.05 7.64 -5.17
N ASN A 125 14.41 8.92 -5.37
CA ASN A 125 15.61 9.33 -6.09
C ASN A 125 16.89 9.02 -5.28
N ILE A 126 16.92 9.38 -3.99
CA ILE A 126 18.04 9.04 -3.08
C ILE A 126 18.24 7.52 -3.04
N HIS A 127 17.14 6.77 -3.00
CA HIS A 127 17.11 5.31 -3.02
C HIS A 127 18.03 4.69 -1.94
N PRO A 128 17.75 4.94 -0.66
CA PRO A 128 18.71 4.70 0.42
C PRO A 128 18.89 3.22 0.79
N PHE A 129 17.94 2.35 0.47
CA PHE A 129 17.96 0.93 0.83
C PHE A 129 18.26 0.02 -0.37
N MET A 130 18.68 -1.22 -0.10
CA MET A 130 18.98 -2.21 -1.17
C MET A 130 17.74 -2.65 -1.95
N ASP A 131 16.58 -2.70 -1.29
CA ASP A 131 15.25 -2.96 -1.87
C ASP A 131 14.22 -2.38 -0.89
N GLY A 132 12.92 -2.38 -1.22
CA GLY A 132 11.86 -1.90 -0.34
C GLY A 132 11.60 -0.40 -0.42
N ASN A 133 12.44 0.38 -1.12
CA ASN A 133 12.33 1.84 -1.26
C ASN A 133 10.92 2.28 -1.64
N GLY A 134 10.37 1.80 -2.75
CA GLY A 134 9.00 2.11 -3.19
C GLY A 134 7.93 1.93 -2.11
N ARG A 135 8.02 0.85 -1.34
CA ARG A 135 7.04 0.54 -0.28
C ARG A 135 7.23 1.49 0.89
N THR A 136 8.45 1.65 1.38
CA THR A 136 8.79 2.59 2.45
C THR A 136 8.44 4.03 2.08
N GLY A 137 8.75 4.46 0.86
CA GLY A 137 8.44 5.79 0.34
C GLY A 137 6.95 6.08 0.34
N ARG A 138 6.10 5.10 -0.01
CA ARG A 138 4.63 5.24 0.08
C ARG A 138 4.14 5.29 1.52
N GLN A 139 4.76 4.54 2.43
CA GLN A 139 4.41 4.64 3.86
C GLN A 139 4.82 5.99 4.46
N LEU A 140 5.98 6.54 4.08
CA LEU A 140 6.42 7.88 4.50
C LEU A 140 5.52 8.98 3.94
N LEU A 141 5.09 8.85 2.68
CA LEU A 141 4.06 9.72 2.10
C LEU A 141 2.78 9.68 2.94
N ASN A 142 2.30 8.48 3.28
CA ASN A 142 1.09 8.32 4.09
C ASN A 142 1.26 8.83 5.53
N PHE A 143 2.46 8.70 6.12
CA PHE A 143 2.78 9.33 7.41
C PHE A 143 2.60 10.85 7.34
N MET A 144 3.10 11.49 6.28
CA MET A 144 2.95 12.93 6.09
C MET A 144 1.48 13.34 5.91
N LEU A 145 0.69 12.54 5.18
CA LEU A 145 -0.76 12.76 5.05
C LEU A 145 -1.47 12.71 6.39
N LEU A 146 -1.25 11.64 7.15
CA LEU A 146 -1.86 11.43 8.46
C LEU A 146 -1.54 12.57 9.43
N LYS A 147 -0.29 13.05 9.43
CA LYS A 147 0.14 14.19 10.26
C LYS A 147 -0.63 15.48 9.96
N HIS A 148 -1.15 15.63 8.74
CA HIS A 148 -1.91 16.79 8.29
C HIS A 148 -3.43 16.53 8.21
N GLY A 149 -3.91 15.41 8.78
CA GLY A 149 -5.34 15.10 8.85
C GLY A 149 -5.93 14.50 7.57
N TYR A 150 -5.10 14.19 6.57
CA TYR A 150 -5.54 13.48 5.38
C TYR A 150 -5.60 11.97 5.62
N ARG A 151 -6.47 11.29 4.88
CA ARG A 151 -6.54 9.84 4.92
C ARG A 151 -5.41 9.22 4.08
N PRO A 152 -4.87 8.05 4.49
CA PRO A 152 -3.87 7.35 3.70
C PRO A 152 -4.41 6.95 2.34
N VAL A 153 -3.56 7.05 1.32
CA VAL A 153 -3.90 6.69 -0.05
C VAL A 153 -3.17 5.45 -0.52
N ALA A 154 -3.83 4.68 -1.39
CA ALA A 154 -3.21 3.59 -2.13
C ALA A 154 -3.01 4.01 -3.59
N ILE A 155 -1.76 4.21 -4.01
CA ILE A 155 -1.43 4.47 -5.42
C ILE A 155 -1.56 3.13 -6.19
N LYS A 156 -2.68 2.95 -6.89
CA LYS A 156 -3.14 1.66 -7.47
C LYS A 156 -2.29 1.16 -8.65
N TYR A 157 -2.45 -0.12 -8.98
CA TYR A 157 -1.68 -0.86 -10.01
C TYR A 157 -1.96 -0.40 -11.45
N ASP A 158 -3.17 0.08 -11.79
CA ASP A 158 -3.43 0.62 -13.14
C ASP A 158 -2.71 1.96 -13.34
N ALA A 159 -2.53 2.72 -12.26
CA ALA A 159 -1.66 3.88 -12.24
C ALA A 159 -0.18 3.51 -12.26
N LYS A 160 0.25 2.23 -12.21
CA LYS A 160 1.68 1.90 -12.07
C LYS A 160 2.52 2.42 -13.23
N ARG A 161 1.97 2.51 -14.45
CA ARG A 161 2.65 3.16 -15.57
C ARG A 161 2.66 4.68 -15.43
N ASP A 162 1.55 5.31 -15.09
CA ASP A 162 1.46 6.76 -15.02
C ASP A 162 2.16 7.34 -13.78
N TYR A 163 2.09 6.64 -12.65
CA TYR A 163 2.89 6.86 -11.45
C TYR A 163 4.38 6.74 -11.77
N ALA A 164 4.84 5.61 -12.32
CA ALA A 164 6.27 5.42 -12.56
C ALA A 164 6.80 6.41 -13.60
N ARG A 165 6.04 6.67 -14.68
CA ARG A 165 6.39 7.65 -15.70
C ARG A 165 6.38 9.07 -15.15
N GLY A 166 5.38 9.44 -14.36
CA GLY A 166 5.30 10.75 -13.74
C GLY A 166 6.43 10.97 -12.73
N LEU A 167 6.78 9.93 -11.98
CA LEU A 167 7.89 9.95 -11.03
C LEU A 167 9.22 10.12 -11.77
N GLU A 168 9.44 9.35 -12.86
CA GLU A 168 10.63 9.47 -13.68
C GLU A 168 10.72 10.85 -14.36
N ALA A 169 9.61 11.38 -14.89
CA ALA A 169 9.58 12.72 -15.48
C ALA A 169 9.99 13.80 -14.47
N TRP A 170 9.55 13.68 -13.21
CA TRP A 170 10.00 14.60 -12.17
C TRP A 170 11.48 14.41 -11.85
N GLN A 171 11.92 13.17 -11.66
CA GLN A 171 13.29 12.85 -11.24
C GLN A 171 14.35 13.17 -12.29
N VAL A 172 13.99 13.08 -13.59
CA VAL A 172 14.94 13.24 -14.69
C VAL A 172 14.79 14.58 -15.39
N ASP A 173 13.56 15.02 -15.63
CA ASP A 173 13.25 16.18 -16.46
C ASP A 173 12.74 17.37 -15.62
N GLY A 174 12.54 17.19 -14.31
CA GLY A 174 12.05 18.22 -13.38
C GLY A 174 10.55 18.49 -13.47
N ASP A 175 9.80 17.73 -14.28
CA ASP A 175 8.36 17.89 -14.47
C ASP A 175 7.56 17.12 -13.41
N SER A 176 7.05 17.83 -12.41
CA SER A 176 6.26 17.24 -11.33
C SER A 176 4.78 17.03 -11.69
N ALA A 177 4.30 17.60 -12.80
CA ALA A 177 2.86 17.75 -13.05
C ALA A 177 2.13 16.41 -13.11
N ALA A 178 2.67 15.45 -13.87
CA ALA A 178 2.06 14.14 -14.06
C ALA A 178 1.96 13.34 -12.75
N PHE A 179 3.04 13.30 -11.96
CA PHE A 179 3.03 12.59 -10.68
C PHE A 179 2.11 13.27 -9.66
N CYS A 180 2.17 14.60 -9.56
CA CYS A 180 1.28 15.36 -8.68
C CYS A 180 -0.19 15.13 -9.04
N SER A 181 -0.55 15.10 -10.32
CA SER A 181 -1.91 14.79 -10.76
C SER A 181 -2.35 13.41 -10.27
N VAL A 182 -1.59 12.35 -10.59
CA VAL A 182 -1.92 10.98 -10.17
C VAL A 182 -2.07 10.88 -8.65
N PHE A 183 -1.18 11.52 -7.90
CA PHE A 183 -1.24 11.52 -6.44
C PHE A 183 -2.46 12.28 -5.91
N LEU A 184 -2.76 13.46 -6.43
CA LEU A 184 -3.92 14.25 -6.02
C LEU A 184 -5.24 13.56 -6.39
N ASP A 185 -5.32 12.89 -7.54
CA ASP A 185 -6.48 12.09 -7.93
C ASP A 185 -6.69 10.93 -6.93
N CYS A 186 -5.62 10.30 -6.44
CA CYS A 186 -5.73 9.28 -5.39
C CYS A 186 -6.26 9.88 -4.08
N VAL A 187 -5.79 11.07 -3.69
CA VAL A 187 -6.29 11.77 -2.49
C VAL A 187 -7.76 12.11 -2.67
N GLU A 188 -8.15 12.70 -3.79
CA GLU A 188 -9.55 13.06 -4.09
C GLU A 188 -10.46 11.83 -4.08
N GLN A 189 -10.07 10.73 -4.72
CA GLN A 189 -10.83 9.48 -4.74
C GLN A 189 -11.03 8.88 -3.36
N GLU A 190 -9.98 8.85 -2.53
CA GLU A 190 -10.11 8.42 -1.15
C GLU A 190 -11.03 9.36 -0.40
N GLU A 191 -10.83 10.68 -0.54
CA GLU A 191 -11.62 11.67 0.17
C GLU A 191 -13.12 11.54 -0.15
N GLN A 192 -13.46 11.42 -1.43
CA GLN A 192 -14.81 11.22 -1.96
C GLN A 192 -15.44 9.90 -1.50
N SER A 193 -14.69 8.78 -1.53
CA SER A 193 -15.20 7.46 -1.13
C SER A 193 -15.70 7.44 0.32
N PHE A 194 -15.05 8.21 1.21
CA PHE A 194 -15.50 8.34 2.60
C PHE A 194 -16.66 9.30 2.78
N ILE A 195 -16.72 10.38 1.98
CA ILE A 195 -17.91 11.25 1.98
C ILE A 195 -19.13 10.41 1.60
N GLU A 196 -19.02 9.61 0.54
CA GLU A 196 -20.09 8.69 0.11
C GLU A 196 -20.46 7.67 1.19
N LEU A 197 -19.46 7.10 1.87
CA LEU A 197 -19.70 6.20 3.00
C LEU A 197 -20.44 6.89 4.14
N VAL A 198 -20.01 8.09 4.55
CA VAL A 198 -20.62 8.86 5.64
C VAL A 198 -22.03 9.33 5.25
N GLU A 199 -22.24 9.78 4.01
CA GLU A 199 -23.56 10.13 3.50
C GLU A 199 -24.49 8.92 3.47
N GLY A 200 -24.01 7.76 3.03
CA GLY A 200 -24.75 6.50 3.07
C GLY A 200 -25.15 6.10 4.48
N LEU A 201 -24.26 6.27 5.45
CA LEU A 201 -24.56 6.04 6.87
C LEU A 201 -25.58 7.06 7.41
N ARG A 202 -25.52 8.33 6.97
CA ARG A 202 -26.42 9.41 7.41
C ARG A 202 -27.82 9.34 6.83
N ARG A 203 -27.96 8.96 5.56
CA ARG A 203 -29.27 8.80 4.92
C ARG A 203 -30.09 7.70 5.62
N GLY A 204 -29.46 6.89 6.47
CA GLY A 204 -29.97 5.58 6.85
C GLY A 204 -30.05 4.73 5.58
N PRO A 205 -30.20 3.42 5.71
CA PRO A 205 -30.71 2.70 4.57
C PRO A 205 -32.11 3.21 4.29
N ASP A 206 -32.56 3.05 3.06
CA ASP A 206 -33.98 3.12 2.69
C ASP A 206 -34.85 2.68 3.89
N PRO A 207 -35.93 3.37 4.28
CA PRO A 207 -36.76 2.99 5.44
C PRO A 207 -37.15 1.50 5.49
N ASP A 208 -37.05 0.79 4.37
CA ASP A 208 -37.25 -0.64 4.23
C ASP A 208 -36.01 -1.54 4.51
N HIS A 209 -34.80 -0.99 4.74
CA HIS A 209 -33.52 -1.70 4.67
C HIS A 209 -32.47 -1.32 5.74
N SER A 210 -32.86 -0.75 6.89
CA SER A 210 -31.94 -0.14 7.85
C SER A 210 -31.01 -1.09 8.66
N ILE A 211 -29.74 -0.68 8.85
CA ILE A 211 -28.69 -1.41 9.60
C ILE A 211 -28.34 -0.54 10.81
N HIS A 212 -28.71 -0.99 12.00
CA HIS A 212 -28.59 -0.20 13.24
C HIS A 212 -27.38 -0.59 14.08
N ASN A 213 -26.78 -1.76 13.84
CA ASN A 213 -25.59 -2.21 14.56
C ASN A 213 -24.75 -3.25 13.78
N LYS A 214 -23.60 -3.65 14.34
CA LYS A 214 -22.68 -4.63 13.72
C LYS A 214 -23.27 -6.04 13.57
N ALA A 215 -24.22 -6.43 14.44
CA ALA A 215 -24.93 -7.70 14.32
C ALA A 215 -25.91 -7.67 13.14
N ASP A 216 -26.63 -6.57 12.94
CA ASP A 216 -27.55 -6.40 11.79
C ASP A 216 -26.82 -6.57 10.44
N LEU A 217 -25.57 -6.10 10.34
CA LEU A 217 -24.76 -6.27 9.14
C LEU A 217 -24.38 -7.75 8.90
N ALA A 218 -24.04 -8.48 9.97
CA ALA A 218 -23.66 -9.89 9.88
C ALA A 218 -24.86 -10.80 9.57
N ASP A 219 -26.01 -10.50 10.17
CA ASP A 219 -27.25 -11.25 9.94
C ASP A 219 -27.73 -11.09 8.49
N ARG A 220 -27.70 -9.87 7.96
CA ARG A 220 -28.07 -9.62 6.55
C ARG A 220 -27.10 -10.23 5.55
N PHE A 221 -25.81 -10.28 5.87
CA PHE A 221 -24.84 -11.02 5.06
C PHE A 221 -25.22 -12.51 5.02
N GLY A 222 -25.60 -13.07 6.17
CA GLY A 222 -26.10 -14.44 6.29
C GLY A 222 -27.37 -14.68 5.45
N GLU A 223 -28.35 -13.78 5.52
CA GLU A 223 -29.60 -13.86 4.75
C GLU A 223 -29.36 -13.76 3.24
N SER A 224 -28.53 -12.82 2.80
CA SER A 224 -28.17 -12.66 1.38
C SER A 224 -27.46 -13.89 0.83
N MET A 225 -26.59 -14.53 1.62
CA MET A 225 -25.92 -15.76 1.24
C MET A 225 -26.90 -16.94 1.12
N ARG A 226 -27.83 -17.09 2.08
CA ARG A 226 -28.87 -18.12 2.03
C ARG A 226 -29.79 -17.95 0.81
N ALA A 227 -30.20 -16.73 0.50
CA ALA A 227 -31.05 -16.45 -0.66
C ALA A 227 -30.38 -16.83 -1.99
N ARG A 228 -29.08 -16.54 -2.15
CA ARG A 228 -28.31 -16.91 -3.35
C ARG A 228 -28.10 -18.42 -3.47
N LEU A 229 -27.85 -19.10 -2.35
CA LEU A 229 -27.73 -20.57 -2.32
C LEU A 229 -29.07 -21.25 -2.68
N ALA A 230 -30.19 -20.73 -2.17
CA ALA A 230 -31.52 -21.24 -2.48
C ALA A 230 -31.88 -21.06 -3.98
N GLN A 231 -31.54 -19.90 -4.57
CA GLN A 231 -31.75 -19.65 -6.00
C GLN A 231 -30.92 -20.57 -6.90
N ASN A 232 -29.70 -20.90 -6.50
CA ASN A 232 -28.87 -21.87 -7.23
C ASN A 232 -29.45 -23.30 -7.12
N SER A 233 -29.90 -23.71 -5.93
CA SER A 233 -30.56 -25.01 -5.77
C SER A 233 -31.86 -25.13 -6.58
N ALA A 234 -32.62 -24.04 -6.74
CA ALA A 234 -33.84 -24.05 -7.56
C ALA A 234 -33.55 -24.14 -9.07
N ARG A 235 -32.41 -23.57 -9.53
CA ARG A 235 -31.96 -23.70 -10.93
C ARG A 235 -31.53 -25.13 -11.27
N ASP A 236 -30.88 -25.82 -10.35
CA ASP A 236 -30.46 -27.21 -10.56
C ASP A 236 -31.66 -28.17 -10.63
N VAL A 237 -32.74 -27.91 -9.88
CA VAL A 237 -33.97 -28.73 -9.95
C VAL A 237 -34.72 -28.54 -11.27
N HIS A 238 -34.71 -27.33 -11.85
CA HIS A 238 -35.34 -27.07 -13.14
C HIS A 238 -34.57 -27.67 -14.33
N ALA A 239 -33.23 -27.69 -14.26
CA ALA A 239 -32.39 -28.31 -15.29
C ALA A 239 -32.58 -29.84 -15.38
N VAL A 240 -32.93 -30.49 -14.27
CA VAL A 240 -33.21 -31.94 -14.25
C VAL A 240 -34.59 -32.25 -14.86
N SER A 241 -35.59 -31.37 -14.74
CA SER A 241 -36.92 -31.60 -15.33
C SER A 241 -36.97 -31.48 -16.86
N GLU A 242 -36.14 -30.64 -17.48
CA GLU A 242 -36.17 -30.42 -18.94
C GLU A 242 -35.48 -31.54 -19.75
N THR A 243 -34.70 -32.41 -19.11
CA THR A 243 -33.99 -33.50 -19.80
C THR A 243 -34.82 -34.77 -20.02
N HIS A 244 -36.04 -34.86 -19.46
CA HIS A 244 -36.87 -36.08 -19.56
C HIS A 244 -37.98 -36.05 -20.64
N GLU A 245 -38.17 -34.95 -21.37
CA GLU A 245 -39.28 -34.82 -22.35
C GLU A 245 -38.89 -34.91 -23.83
N ARG A 246 -37.64 -35.25 -24.19
CA ARG A 246 -37.27 -35.50 -25.60
C ARG A 246 -36.79 -36.94 -25.84
N ARG A 247 -37.75 -37.88 -25.90
CA ARG A 247 -37.61 -39.11 -26.69
C ARG A 247 -38.42 -38.96 -27.98
N PRO A 248 -37.82 -39.04 -29.18
CA PRO A 248 -38.59 -39.04 -30.41
C PRO A 248 -39.23 -40.42 -30.63
N THR A 249 -40.50 -40.42 -30.99
CA THR A 249 -41.20 -41.54 -31.63
C THR A 249 -40.93 -41.55 -33.13
N LEU A 250 -40.58 -42.76 -33.62
CA LEU A 250 -40.42 -43.24 -35.00
C LEU A 250 -39.21 -42.74 -35.79
#